data_AF-A0A0N7CRG4-F1
#
_entry.id   AF-A0A0N7CRG4-F1
#
_cell.length_a   1.000
_cell.length_b   1.000
_cell.length_c   1.000
_cell.angle_alpha   90.00
_cell.angle_beta   90.00
_cell.angle_gamma   90.00
#
_symmetry.space_group_name_H-M   'P 1'
#
loop_
_entity.id
_entity.type
_entity.pdbx_description
1 polymer ?
#
loop_
_entity_poly.entity_id
_entity_poly.type
_entity_poly.pdbx_seq_one_letter_code
_entity_poly.pdbx_strand_id
1 'polypeptide(L)' 'YLNATAGTCEEMMKRAIFARELGAPIVMHDYLTGGFTANTSLAHYCRDNGLLLHIHRAMHAVIDRQKNHGMH' A
#
# COMPACT_ATOMS: atom_id res chain seq x y z
N TYR A 1 -2.00 6.09 -10.19
CA TYR A 1 -1.29 5.84 -8.92
C TYR A 1 -0.29 4.72 -9.17
N LEU A 2 1.02 4.98 -9.03
CA LEU A 2 2.03 3.95 -9.31
C LEU A 2 2.02 2.90 -8.20
N ASN A 3 1.80 1.62 -8.53
CA ASN A 3 1.62 0.57 -7.52
C ASN A 3 2.95 0.09 -6.93
N ALA A 4 3.12 0.32 -5.63
CA ALA A 4 4.29 -0.10 -4.86
C ALA A 4 4.12 -1.49 -4.22
N THR A 5 2.94 -2.11 -4.26
CA THR A 5 2.73 -3.46 -3.74
C THR A 5 3.70 -4.45 -4.38
N ALA A 6 4.41 -5.20 -3.54
CA ALA A 6 5.43 -6.16 -3.93
C ALA A 6 5.43 -7.36 -2.96
N GLY A 7 6.13 -8.44 -3.35
CA GLY A 7 6.24 -9.66 -2.53
C GLY A 7 7.17 -9.55 -1.33
N THR A 8 8.02 -8.50 -1.27
CA THR A 8 8.88 -8.20 -0.12
C THR A 8 8.90 -6.69 0.15
N CYS A 9 9.26 -6.30 1.37
CA CYS A 9 9.35 -4.90 1.76
C CYS A 9 10.44 -4.16 0.97
N GLU A 10 11.56 -4.81 0.67
CA GLU A 10 12.68 -4.22 -0.08
C GLU A 10 12.25 -3.83 -1.50
N GLU A 11 11.50 -4.69 -2.18
CA GLU A 11 10.97 -4.40 -3.52
C GLU A 11 9.86 -3.35 -3.48
N MET A 12 9.03 -3.34 -2.43
CA MET A 12 8.04 -2.27 -2.22
C MET A 12 8.72 -0.91 -2.10
N MET A 13 9.78 -0.83 -1.28
CA MET A 13 10.54 0.40 -1.07
C MET A 13 11.26 0.84 -2.35
N LYS A 14 11.88 -0.09 -3.08
CA LYS A 14 12.54 0.19 -4.37
C LYS A 14 11.58 0.86 -5.37
N ARG A 15 10.34 0.38 -5.45
CA ARG A 15 9.31 0.98 -6.32
C ARG A 15 8.90 2.38 -5.85
N ALA A 16 8.72 2.57 -4.54
CA ALA A 16 8.35 3.87 -3.97
C ALA A 16 9.47 4.92 -4.15
N ILE A 17 10.72 4.51 -3.99
CA ILE A 17 11.91 5.35 -4.24
C ILE A 17 11.95 5.78 -5.71
N PHE A 18 11.77 4.84 -6.64
CA PHE A 18 11.76 5.21 -8.06
C PHE A 18 10.59 6.14 -8.42
N ALA A 19 9.41 5.95 -7.83
CA ALA A 19 8.28 6.86 -8.02
C ALA A 19 8.60 8.29 -7.53
N ARG A 20 9.31 8.42 -6.40
CA ARG A 20 9.81 9.70 -5.90
C ARG A 20 10.82 10.33 -6.86
N GLU A 21 11.78 9.56 -7.37
CA GLU A 21 12.80 10.04 -8.33
C GLU A 21 12.18 10.56 -9.63
N LEU A 22 11.08 9.93 -10.07
CA LEU A 22 10.29 10.40 -11.21
C LEU A 22 9.47 11.67 -10.91
N GLY A 23 9.44 12.15 -9.67
CA GLY A 23 8.61 13.28 -9.25
C GLY A 23 7.10 12.97 -9.26
N ALA A 24 6.72 11.69 -9.17
CA ALA A 24 5.31 11.33 -9.12
C ALA A 24 4.67 11.86 -7.82
N PRO A 25 3.47 12.47 -7.87
CA PRO A 25 2.85 13.02 -6.66
C PRO A 25 2.16 11.96 -5.80
N ILE A 26 2.01 10.73 -6.30
CA ILE A 26 1.16 9.71 -5.68
C ILE A 26 1.55 8.27 -6.07
N VAL A 27 1.57 7.40 -5.06
CA VAL A 27 1.72 5.95 -5.18
C VAL A 27 0.48 5.23 -4.66
N MET A 28 0.37 3.92 -4.89
CA MET A 28 -0.67 3.09 -4.29
C MET A 28 -0.12 1.82 -3.64
N HIS A 29 -0.88 1.27 -2.69
CA HIS A 29 -0.58 0.00 -2.04
C HIS A 29 -1.87 -0.77 -1.69
N ASP A 30 -1.86 -2.07 -1.99
CA ASP A 30 -2.85 -3.05 -1.54
C ASP A 30 -2.56 -3.46 -0.08
N TYR A 31 -3.13 -2.75 0.89
CA TYR A 31 -2.74 -2.89 2.30
C TYR A 31 -3.09 -4.24 2.95
N LEU A 32 -4.16 -4.91 2.49
CA LEU A 32 -4.55 -6.21 3.04
C LEU A 32 -3.69 -7.34 2.50
N THR A 33 -3.43 -7.36 1.19
CA THR A 33 -2.62 -8.41 0.56
C THR A 33 -1.12 -8.19 0.77
N GLY A 34 -0.66 -6.93 0.84
CA GLY A 34 0.70 -6.59 1.23
C GLY A 34 0.95 -6.61 2.74
N GLY A 35 -0.12 -6.53 3.53
CA GLY A 35 -0.09 -6.60 4.99
C GLY A 35 0.14 -5.25 5.70
N PHE A 36 -0.40 -5.15 6.92
CA PHE A 36 -0.34 -3.93 7.73
C PHE A 36 1.08 -3.48 8.09
N THR A 37 2.00 -4.42 8.33
CA THR A 37 3.41 -4.11 8.63
C THR A 37 4.07 -3.38 7.46
N ALA A 38 3.96 -3.91 6.24
CA ALA A 38 4.50 -3.28 5.04
C ALA A 38 3.82 -1.92 4.77
N ASN A 39 2.49 -1.87 4.89
CA ASN A 39 1.72 -0.64 4.70
C ASN A 39 2.16 0.48 5.65
N THR A 40 2.44 0.16 6.91
CA THR A 40 2.89 1.14 7.91
C THR A 40 4.26 1.69 7.55
N SER A 41 5.21 0.83 7.15
CA SER A 41 6.53 1.24 6.65
C SER A 41 6.41 2.15 5.42
N LEU A 42 5.55 1.81 4.47
CA LEU A 42 5.33 2.62 3.28
C LEU A 42 4.67 3.97 3.60
N ALA A 43 3.75 4.00 4.57
CA ALA A 43 3.09 5.23 5.01
C ALA A 43 4.09 6.21 5.65
N HIS A 44 5.02 5.71 6.50
CA HIS A 44 6.12 6.52 7.03
C HIS A 44 7.00 7.07 5.91
N TYR A 45 7.41 6.22 4.96
CA TYR A 45 8.20 6.67 3.82
C TYR A 45 7.49 7.76 3.00
N CYS A 46 6.20 7.58 2.71
CA CYS A 46 5.41 8.55 1.96
C CYS A 46 5.30 9.90 2.69
N ARG A 47 5.15 9.88 4.02
CA ARG A 47 5.16 11.09 4.86
C ARG A 47 6.47 11.86 4.72
N ASP A 48 7.59 11.17 4.84
CA ASP A 48 8.91 11.79 4.84
C ASP A 48 9.36 12.27 3.44
N ASN A 49 8.76 11.70 2.38
CA ASN A 49 9.15 11.97 1.00
C ASN A 49 8.10 12.75 0.19
N GLY A 50 7.03 13.24 0.83
CA GLY A 50 6.02 14.06 0.16
C GLY A 50 5.19 13.33 -0.89
N LEU A 51 5.00 12.01 -0.73
CA LEU A 51 4.15 11.21 -1.61
C LEU A 51 2.76 11.07 -1.02
N LEU A 52 1.72 11.30 -1.82
CA LEU A 52 0.38 10.83 -1.47
C LEU A 52 0.33 9.31 -1.59
N LEU A 53 -0.40 8.65 -0.68
CA LEU A 53 -0.55 7.20 -0.66
C LEU A 53 -2.02 6.81 -0.83
N HIS A 54 -2.36 6.30 -2.02
CA HIS A 54 -3.67 5.73 -2.30
C HIS A 54 -3.73 4.28 -1.77
N ILE A 55 -4.73 3.97 -0.95
CA ILE A 55 -4.90 2.65 -0.34
C ILE A 55 -5.99 1.88 -1.07
N HIS A 56 -5.61 0.75 -1.66
CA HIS A 56 -6.55 -0.18 -2.27
C HIS A 56 -6.83 -1.36 -1.35
N ARG A 57 -8.10 -1.76 -1.25
CA ARG A 57 -8.58 -2.76 -0.29
C ARG A 57 -8.72 -4.15 -0.91
N ALA A 58 -7.84 -4.54 -1.84
CA ALA A 58 -7.88 -5.88 -2.44
C ALA A 58 -8.02 -6.96 -1.34
N MET A 59 -8.83 -7.99 -1.59
CA MET A 59 -9.19 -9.04 -0.61
C MET A 59 -10.22 -8.66 0.47
N HIS A 60 -10.66 -7.40 0.61
CA HIS A 60 -11.60 -7.01 1.68
C HIS A 60 -12.89 -7.85 1.70
N ALA A 61 -13.50 -8.10 0.53
CA ALA A 61 -14.73 -8.90 0.40
C ALA A 61 -14.57 -10.38 0.78
N VAL A 62 -13.35 -10.87 0.99
CA VAL A 62 -13.12 -12.19 1.59
C VAL A 62 -13.45 -12.17 3.08
N ILE A 63 -13.26 -11.02 3.73
CA ILE A 63 -13.38 -10.83 5.18
C ILE A 63 -14.69 -10.10 5.56
N ASP A 64 -15.14 -9.14 4.74
CA ASP A 64 -16.22 -8.20 5.12
C ASP A 64 -17.56 -8.41 4.38
N ARG A 65 -17.67 -9.41 3.48
CA ARG A 65 -18.87 -9.62 2.67
C ARG A 65 -20.03 -10.23 3.47
N GLN A 66 -19.75 -11.20 4.33
CA GLN A 66 -20.78 -12.01 4.98
C GLN A 66 -21.26 -11.34 6.26
N LYS A 67 -22.57 -11.08 6.37
CA LYS A 67 -23.17 -10.42 7.54
C LYS A 67 -23.02 -11.23 8.84
N ASN A 68 -22.91 -12.55 8.73
CA ASN A 68 -22.93 -13.49 9.86
C ASN A 68 -21.55 -13.94 10.34
N HIS A 69 -20.46 -13.64 9.61
CA HIS A 69 -19.10 -13.98 10.01
C HIS A 69 -18.10 -13.12 9.24
N GLY A 70 -17.15 -12.50 9.94
CA GLY A 70 -16.16 -11.63 9.31
C GLY A 70 -15.79 -10.42 10.17
N MET A 71 -15.31 -9.37 9.52
CA MET A 71 -15.04 -8.06 10.13
C MET A 71 -15.59 -6.97 9.23
N HIS A 72 -16.45 -6.10 9.75
CA HIS A 72 -17.00 -4.96 9.01
C HIS A 72 -16.00 -3.79 8.95
#